data_AF-A0A7S4PU81-F1
#
_entry.id   AF-A0A7S4PU81-F1
#
_cell.length_a   1.000
_cell.length_b   1.000
_cell.length_c   1.000
_cell.angle_alpha   90.00
_cell.angle_beta   90.00
_cell.angle_gamma   90.00
#
_symmetry.space_group_name_H-M   'P 1'
#
loop_
_entity.id
_entity.type
_entity.pdbx_description
1 polymer ?
#
loop_
_entity_poly.entity_id
_entity_poly.type
_entity_poly.pdbx_seq_one_letter_code
_entity_poly.pdbx_strand_id
1 'polypeptide(L)'
;KCFSVCDVGQGGLPRCCGGAMAAPKASSIAKGGEKSQGPQVTRKETRSCSISPGISPPGSPLSSWSPVNSPPRSSSFSPPISPRSRSISPMLSLKSPPVSPPRSPPGTPSRSASPAVVSPRAAGLAAMVSFNAAASVKEAVELTHFLNARGVKTFCTAVYCKSKAGGNWQKATNRGVKHAPALIPLVTKGWMNSEECQEETELFNRLKKEERKKREASKKRGESKTDATPPRKIIPVIFDDITPEDRDDPESMLFNLMTTQAVTHGPGWMEEVLAALQQP
;
A
#
# COMPACT_ATOMS: atom_id res chain seq x y z
N LYS A 1 7.35 2.19 -21.54
CA LYS A 1 6.29 3.21 -21.46
C LYS A 1 6.45 3.91 -20.12
N CYS A 2 7.21 5.00 -20.08
CA CYS A 2 7.23 5.91 -18.93
C CYS A 2 6.05 6.85 -19.11
N PHE A 3 5.34 7.19 -18.04
CA PHE A 3 4.41 8.32 -18.04
C PHE A 3 5.24 9.58 -18.31
N SER A 4 5.28 9.98 -19.58
CA SER A 4 5.52 11.38 -19.93
C SER A 4 4.27 12.10 -19.49
N VAL A 5 4.39 12.94 -18.47
CA VAL A 5 3.40 13.99 -18.20
C VAL A 5 3.36 14.81 -19.47
N CYS A 6 2.28 14.69 -20.25
CA CYS A 6 2.01 15.63 -21.31
C CYS A 6 1.66 16.95 -20.64
N ASP A 7 2.60 17.89 -20.70
CA ASP A 7 2.33 19.31 -20.62
C ASP A 7 1.26 19.63 -21.66
N VAL A 8 0.06 20.04 -21.22
CA VAL A 8 -1.00 20.49 -22.13
C VAL A 8 -0.68 21.94 -22.52
N GLY A 9 0.34 22.06 -23.37
CA GLY A 9 0.64 23.24 -24.15
C GLY A 9 -0.04 23.13 -25.52
N GLN A 10 -0.69 24.21 -25.92
CA GLN A 10 -1.55 24.39 -27.10
C GLN A 10 -1.07 23.70 -28.40
N GLY A 11 -2.01 23.05 -29.08
CA GLY A 11 -2.10 23.02 -30.55
C GLY A 11 -1.07 22.19 -31.30
N GLY A 12 -1.39 20.92 -31.56
CA GLY A 12 -0.68 20.14 -32.59
C GLY A 12 -1.15 18.69 -32.67
N LEU A 13 -1.76 18.30 -33.80
CA LEU A 13 -2.11 16.92 -34.10
C LEU A 13 -0.83 16.06 -34.26
N PRO A 14 -0.73 14.87 -33.63
CA PRO A 14 0.40 13.98 -33.88
C PRO A 14 0.19 13.19 -35.18
N ARG A 15 1.14 13.33 -36.12
CA ARG A 15 1.32 12.43 -37.27
C ARG A 15 2.03 11.16 -36.82
N CYS A 16 1.45 10.00 -37.11
CA CYS A 16 2.10 8.70 -36.95
C CYS A 16 3.07 8.44 -38.11
N CYS A 17 4.37 8.42 -37.85
CA CYS A 17 5.37 7.84 -38.76
C CYS A 17 5.56 6.36 -38.39
N GLY A 18 5.09 5.46 -39.24
CA GLY A 18 5.39 4.03 -39.17
C GLY A 18 6.80 3.74 -39.70
N GLY A 19 7.69 3.31 -38.82
CA GLY A 19 9.01 2.78 -39.17
C GLY A 19 9.03 1.27 -38.95
N ALA A 20 9.14 0.50 -40.03
CA ALA A 20 9.29 -0.95 -40.02
C ALA A 20 10.66 -1.36 -39.45
N MET A 21 10.68 -2.36 -38.55
CA MET A 21 11.92 -2.98 -38.09
C MET A 21 12.17 -4.32 -38.80
N ALA A 22 13.38 -4.44 -39.35
CA ALA A 22 13.92 -5.61 -40.01
C ALA A 22 14.42 -6.66 -39.01
N ALA A 23 14.32 -7.93 -39.41
CA ALA A 23 14.77 -9.12 -38.67
C ALA A 23 16.32 -9.26 -38.65
N PRO A 24 16.92 -9.85 -37.60
CA PRO A 24 18.34 -10.17 -37.60
C PRO A 24 18.64 -11.52 -38.26
N LYS A 25 19.67 -11.50 -39.12
CA LYS A 25 20.32 -12.66 -39.75
C LYS A 25 21.17 -13.44 -38.75
N ALA A 26 21.12 -14.76 -38.87
CA ALA A 26 22.07 -15.70 -38.29
C ALA A 26 23.43 -15.63 -39.00
N SER A 27 24.52 -15.85 -38.27
CA SER A 27 25.75 -16.41 -38.85
C SER A 27 26.52 -17.23 -37.81
N SER A 28 26.95 -18.40 -38.29
CA SER A 28 27.70 -19.49 -37.65
C SER A 28 29.23 -19.25 -37.64
N ILE A 29 29.95 -20.07 -36.86
CA ILE A 29 31.28 -20.73 -37.08
C ILE A 29 31.72 -21.23 -35.67
N ALA A 30 31.65 -22.53 -35.32
CA ALA A 30 32.64 -23.63 -35.51
C ALA A 30 34.03 -23.32 -34.90
N LYS A 31 34.80 -24.19 -34.21
CA LYS A 31 34.78 -25.62 -33.80
C LYS A 31 35.97 -25.86 -32.83
N GLY A 32 35.94 -26.93 -32.04
CA GLY A 32 37.10 -27.55 -31.32
C GLY A 32 36.77 -27.80 -29.83
N GLY A 33 36.47 -29.02 -29.36
CA GLY A 33 37.38 -30.17 -29.10
C GLY A 33 37.90 -30.03 -27.65
N GLU A 34 37.71 -30.91 -26.66
CA GLU A 34 37.83 -32.37 -26.62
C GLU A 34 37.19 -32.96 -25.32
N LYS A 35 37.18 -34.29 -25.25
CA LYS A 35 36.37 -35.25 -24.47
C LYS A 35 36.56 -35.25 -22.93
N SER A 36 35.49 -35.59 -22.21
CA SER A 36 35.53 -36.70 -21.24
C SER A 36 34.12 -37.25 -20.94
N GLN A 37 34.01 -38.57 -20.86
CA GLN A 37 32.78 -39.37 -20.76
C GLN A 37 32.39 -39.61 -19.29
N GLY A 38 31.07 -39.63 -19.01
CA GLY A 38 30.48 -40.11 -17.75
C GLY A 38 28.94 -40.08 -17.82
N PRO A 39 28.21 -41.02 -17.20
CA PRO A 39 27.07 -41.69 -17.84
C PRO A 39 25.73 -40.96 -17.78
N GLN A 40 24.94 -41.24 -18.82
CA GLN A 40 23.56 -40.79 -19.02
C GLN A 40 22.59 -41.35 -17.98
N VAL A 41 21.69 -40.49 -17.52
CA VAL A 41 20.34 -40.89 -17.07
C VAL A 41 19.34 -40.15 -17.94
N THR A 42 18.76 -40.89 -18.88
CA THR A 42 17.64 -40.45 -19.72
C THR A 42 16.35 -40.42 -18.90
N ARG A 43 15.66 -39.27 -18.87
CA ARG A 43 14.21 -39.27 -18.74
C ARG A 43 13.61 -38.17 -19.61
N LYS A 44 13.12 -38.60 -20.78
CA LYS A 44 12.16 -37.87 -21.62
C LYS A 44 10.81 -37.86 -20.90
N GLU A 45 10.23 -36.69 -20.71
CA GLU A 45 8.76 -36.57 -20.74
C GLU A 45 8.40 -35.17 -21.25
N THR A 46 8.25 -35.08 -22.57
CA THR A 46 7.48 -34.04 -23.26
C THR A 46 6.01 -34.26 -22.95
N ARG A 47 5.38 -33.35 -22.21
CA ARG A 47 3.92 -33.22 -22.18
C ARG A 47 3.49 -31.98 -22.95
N SER A 48 2.96 -32.28 -24.13
CA SER A 48 2.15 -31.41 -24.98
C SER A 48 0.83 -31.11 -24.26
N CYS A 49 0.51 -29.83 -24.04
CA CYS A 49 -0.83 -29.41 -23.66
C CYS A 49 -1.60 -29.09 -24.95
N SER A 50 -2.42 -30.03 -25.37
CA SER A 50 -3.38 -29.86 -26.46
C SER A 50 -4.52 -28.96 -25.99
N ILE A 51 -4.77 -27.91 -26.76
CA ILE A 51 -5.95 -27.03 -26.67
C ILE A 51 -7.12 -27.77 -27.34
N SER A 52 -8.23 -27.94 -26.63
CA SER A 52 -9.52 -28.30 -27.21
C SER A 52 -10.57 -27.24 -26.87
N PRO A 53 -11.55 -26.97 -27.76
CA PRO A 53 -12.44 -25.83 -27.67
C PRO A 53 -13.80 -26.17 -27.04
N GLY A 54 -14.40 -25.15 -26.41
CA GLY A 54 -15.83 -24.82 -26.42
C GLY A 54 -16.85 -25.87 -25.99
N ILE A 55 -17.44 -25.70 -24.80
CA ILE A 55 -18.82 -26.13 -24.50
C ILE A 55 -19.48 -25.06 -23.61
N SER A 56 -20.52 -24.42 -24.15
CA SER A 56 -21.45 -23.55 -23.41
C SER A 56 -22.35 -24.37 -22.48
N PRO A 57 -22.68 -23.89 -21.27
CA PRO A 57 -23.81 -24.42 -20.52
C PRO A 57 -25.11 -23.62 -20.77
N PRO A 58 -26.27 -24.30 -20.86
CA PRO A 58 -27.58 -23.66 -20.98
C PRO A 58 -28.21 -23.40 -19.60
N GLY A 59 -29.15 -22.45 -19.58
CA GLY A 59 -30.36 -22.55 -18.75
C GLY A 59 -30.29 -21.93 -17.36
N SER A 60 -30.74 -20.67 -17.27
CA SER A 60 -31.25 -20.07 -16.04
C SER A 60 -32.58 -20.71 -15.65
N PRO A 61 -32.79 -21.06 -14.36
CA PRO A 61 -34.13 -21.13 -13.81
C PRO A 61 -34.47 -19.85 -13.06
N LEU A 62 -35.58 -19.24 -13.47
CA LEU A 62 -36.34 -18.30 -12.65
C LEU A 62 -36.74 -18.98 -11.34
N SER A 63 -36.52 -18.31 -10.22
CA SER A 63 -37.25 -18.58 -8.98
C SER A 63 -37.44 -17.27 -8.23
N SER A 64 -38.65 -16.73 -8.41
CA SER A 64 -39.29 -15.69 -7.64
C SER A 64 -39.37 -16.09 -6.16
N TRP A 65 -38.78 -15.29 -5.27
CA TRP A 65 -39.13 -15.30 -3.85
C TRP A 65 -39.70 -13.93 -3.49
N SER A 66 -40.98 -13.93 -3.16
CA SER A 66 -41.74 -12.78 -2.67
C SER A 66 -41.23 -12.34 -1.29
N PRO A 67 -41.37 -11.05 -0.94
CA PRO A 67 -40.92 -10.51 0.33
C PRO A 67 -41.90 -10.87 1.46
N VAL A 68 -41.39 -11.40 2.58
CA VAL A 68 -42.17 -11.51 3.81
C VAL A 68 -42.07 -10.20 4.59
N ASN A 69 -43.23 -9.61 4.82
CA ASN A 69 -43.47 -8.51 5.73
C ASN A 69 -42.98 -8.84 7.14
N SER A 70 -42.28 -7.89 7.79
CA SER A 70 -42.39 -7.70 9.24
C SER A 70 -42.08 -6.25 9.66
N PRO A 71 -42.84 -5.73 10.66
CA PRO A 71 -43.02 -4.30 10.92
C PRO A 71 -41.91 -3.67 11.79
N PRO A 72 -41.85 -2.32 11.85
CA PRO A 72 -40.87 -1.58 12.66
C PRO A 72 -41.22 -1.65 14.15
N ARG A 73 -40.27 -2.09 14.98
CA ARG A 73 -40.30 -1.82 16.43
C ARG A 73 -39.55 -0.52 16.70
N SER A 74 -40.31 0.55 16.75
CA SER A 74 -39.96 1.79 17.44
C SER A 74 -39.91 1.53 18.95
N SER A 75 -38.72 1.58 19.54
CA SER A 75 -38.57 1.77 20.98
C SER A 75 -37.69 2.99 21.24
N SER A 76 -38.36 4.11 21.49
CA SER A 76 -37.78 5.32 22.06
C SER A 76 -37.34 5.03 23.50
N PHE A 77 -36.04 4.85 23.71
CA PHE A 77 -35.45 4.92 25.04
C PHE A 77 -34.70 6.23 25.17
N SER A 78 -35.35 7.20 25.80
CA SER A 78 -34.72 8.40 26.34
C SER A 78 -34.05 8.06 27.68
N PRO A 79 -32.75 8.29 27.88
CA PRO A 79 -32.17 8.29 29.21
C PRO A 79 -32.45 9.63 29.95
N PRO A 80 -32.65 9.59 31.28
CA PRO A 80 -32.86 10.79 32.08
C PRO A 80 -31.57 11.58 32.26
N ILE A 81 -31.65 12.87 31.94
CA ILE A 81 -30.63 13.89 32.22
C ILE A 81 -30.61 14.12 33.74
N SER A 82 -29.49 13.79 34.39
CA SER A 82 -29.20 14.20 35.77
C SER A 82 -28.31 15.45 35.76
N PRO A 83 -28.78 16.62 36.25
CA PRO A 83 -27.94 17.79 36.44
C PRO A 83 -27.17 17.64 37.75
N ARG A 84 -25.91 17.21 37.66
CA ARG A 84 -25.02 17.20 38.83
C ARG A 84 -24.34 18.56 38.95
N SER A 85 -24.97 19.44 39.72
CA SER A 85 -24.38 20.67 40.27
C SER A 85 -23.01 20.37 40.87
N ARG A 86 -21.95 20.96 40.30
CA ARG A 86 -20.65 21.03 40.96
C ARG A 86 -20.39 22.46 41.39
N SER A 87 -20.24 22.55 42.71
CA SER A 87 -19.81 23.68 43.52
C SER A 87 -18.64 24.44 42.91
N ILE A 88 -18.83 25.75 42.78
CA ILE A 88 -17.79 26.74 42.46
C ILE A 88 -16.94 26.91 43.74
N SER A 89 -15.70 26.45 43.69
CA SER A 89 -14.70 26.79 44.72
C SER A 89 -14.03 28.12 44.40
N PRO A 90 -13.73 28.95 45.42
CA PRO A 90 -13.24 30.30 45.25
C PRO A 90 -11.76 30.36 44.84
N MET A 91 -11.43 31.45 44.14
CA MET A 91 -10.13 31.75 43.56
C MET A 91 -9.01 31.82 44.58
N LEU A 92 -8.00 30.97 44.42
CA LEU A 92 -6.71 31.15 45.08
C LEU A 92 -5.83 32.08 44.24
N SER A 93 -5.72 33.31 44.74
CA SER A 93 -4.55 34.19 44.77
C SER A 93 -3.45 33.95 43.71
N LEU A 94 -3.51 34.76 42.65
CA LEU A 94 -2.43 34.97 41.69
C LEU A 94 -1.22 35.61 42.39
N LYS A 95 -0.18 34.81 42.64
CA LYS A 95 1.16 35.29 42.96
C LYS A 95 1.93 35.42 41.65
N SER A 96 2.17 36.65 41.23
CA SER A 96 2.85 37.00 39.98
C SER A 96 4.23 36.32 39.90
N PRO A 97 4.54 35.60 38.81
CA PRO A 97 5.87 35.05 38.61
C PRO A 97 6.87 36.17 38.26
N PRO A 98 8.16 36.00 38.61
CA PRO A 98 9.22 36.95 38.29
C PRO A 98 9.39 37.07 36.78
N VAL A 99 9.43 38.32 36.31
CA VAL A 99 9.71 38.72 34.93
C VAL A 99 11.04 38.11 34.49
N SER A 100 10.96 37.09 33.63
CA SER A 100 12.12 36.52 32.95
C SER A 100 12.54 37.43 31.80
N PRO A 101 13.85 37.57 31.50
CA PRO A 101 14.35 38.41 30.42
C PRO A 101 13.80 37.96 29.06
N PRO A 102 13.73 38.86 28.05
CA PRO A 102 13.16 38.58 26.75
C PRO A 102 13.90 37.39 26.11
N ARG A 103 13.21 36.25 26.06
CA ARG A 103 13.66 35.06 25.37
C ARG A 103 13.71 35.42 23.90
N SER A 104 14.90 35.32 23.30
CA SER A 104 15.11 35.52 21.86
C SER A 104 14.01 34.81 21.07
N PRO A 105 13.48 35.42 19.99
CA PRO A 105 12.39 34.84 19.23
C PRO A 105 12.77 33.41 18.83
N PRO A 106 11.87 32.43 19.01
CA PRO A 106 12.14 31.06 18.60
C PRO A 106 12.54 31.09 17.14
N GLY A 107 13.80 30.68 16.89
CA GLY A 107 14.40 30.70 15.58
C GLY A 107 13.42 30.12 14.58
N THR A 108 13.06 30.94 13.61
CA THR A 108 12.28 30.54 12.45
C THR A 108 12.86 29.23 11.95
N PRO A 109 12.07 28.15 11.74
CA PRO A 109 12.58 26.93 11.10
C PRO A 109 12.90 27.25 9.64
N SER A 110 14.01 27.95 9.45
CA SER A 110 14.65 28.21 8.17
C SER A 110 15.36 26.94 7.77
N ARG A 111 14.62 26.03 7.16
CA ARG A 111 15.23 25.09 6.22
C ARG A 111 14.19 24.61 5.23
N SER A 112 14.25 25.22 4.05
CA SER A 112 13.89 24.59 2.77
C SER A 112 14.72 23.31 2.60
N ALA A 113 14.46 22.31 3.43
CA ALA A 113 14.99 20.98 3.25
C ALA A 113 14.10 20.34 2.19
N SER A 114 14.63 20.15 0.99
CA SER A 114 13.96 19.38 -0.05
C SER A 114 13.45 18.07 0.56
N PRO A 115 12.23 17.63 0.23
CA PRO A 115 11.64 16.46 0.85
C PRO A 115 12.57 15.25 0.67
N ALA A 116 12.87 14.56 1.78
CA ALA A 116 13.80 13.45 1.77
C ALA A 116 13.29 12.31 0.89
N VAL A 117 14.08 11.92 -0.11
CA VAL A 117 13.80 10.78 -0.98
C VAL A 117 14.33 9.50 -0.32
N VAL A 118 13.44 8.57 0.01
CA VAL A 118 13.78 7.30 0.66
C VAL A 118 13.85 6.18 -0.37
N SER A 119 14.93 5.39 -0.33
CA SER A 119 15.11 4.20 -1.17
C SER A 119 14.33 3.00 -0.63
N PRO A 120 13.82 2.09 -1.47
CA PRO A 120 13.16 0.86 -1.02
C PRO A 120 14.10 -0.11 -0.29
N ARG A 121 15.41 0.17 -0.24
CA ARG A 121 16.42 -0.59 0.53
C ARG A 121 17.06 0.24 1.64
N ALA A 122 16.47 1.38 1.99
CA ALA A 122 17.01 2.23 3.04
C ALA A 122 17.08 1.45 4.36
N ALA A 123 18.21 1.55 5.07
CA ALA A 123 18.31 1.02 6.42
C ALA A 123 17.30 1.73 7.34
N GLY A 124 16.50 0.95 8.08
CA GLY A 124 15.42 1.48 8.91
C GLY A 124 14.20 1.97 8.12
N LEU A 125 13.96 1.46 6.91
CA LEU A 125 12.69 1.66 6.21
C LEU A 125 11.55 1.18 7.09
N ALA A 126 10.60 2.07 7.38
CA ALA A 126 9.49 1.80 8.30
C ALA A 126 8.21 1.42 7.53
N ALA A 127 7.95 2.09 6.41
CA ALA A 127 6.71 1.92 5.67
C ALA A 127 6.89 2.09 4.16
N MET A 128 5.94 1.53 3.41
CA MET A 128 5.71 1.81 2.00
C MET A 128 4.27 2.31 1.80
N VAL A 129 4.11 3.38 1.04
CA VAL A 129 2.80 3.85 0.57
C VAL A 129 2.50 3.20 -0.79
N SER A 130 1.40 2.45 -0.87
CA SER A 130 0.85 1.90 -2.12
C SER A 130 -0.36 2.74 -2.54
N PHE A 131 -0.45 3.08 -3.81
CA PHE A 131 -1.46 4.01 -4.33
C PHE A 131 -1.71 3.74 -5.80
N ASN A 132 -2.91 4.10 -6.27
CA ASN A 132 -3.20 4.15 -7.70
C ASN A 132 -2.82 5.53 -8.23
N ALA A 133 -1.92 5.59 -9.23
CA ALA A 133 -1.40 6.86 -9.73
C ALA A 133 -2.46 7.78 -10.37
N ALA A 134 -3.54 7.20 -10.91
CA ALA A 134 -4.62 7.98 -11.49
C ALA A 134 -5.56 8.58 -10.44
N ALA A 135 -5.63 7.99 -9.24
CA ALA A 135 -6.61 8.37 -8.21
C ALA A 135 -6.01 9.12 -7.02
N SER A 136 -4.82 8.72 -6.53
CA SER A 136 -4.32 9.16 -5.21
C SER A 136 -2.83 9.51 -5.19
N VAL A 137 -2.25 9.90 -6.33
CA VAL A 137 -0.83 10.26 -6.43
C VAL A 137 -0.45 11.46 -5.56
N LYS A 138 -1.35 12.44 -5.42
CA LYS A 138 -1.10 13.67 -4.66
C LYS A 138 -1.00 13.34 -3.17
N GLU A 139 -1.97 12.61 -2.66
CA GLU A 139 -2.08 12.19 -1.27
C GLU A 139 -0.94 11.23 -0.89
N ALA A 140 -0.52 10.36 -1.81
CA ALA A 140 0.64 9.49 -1.62
C ALA A 140 1.94 10.30 -1.42
N VAL A 141 2.13 11.35 -2.22
CA VAL A 141 3.29 12.25 -2.10
C VAL A 141 3.22 13.04 -0.78
N GLU A 142 2.08 13.63 -0.46
CA GLU A 142 1.87 14.40 0.76
C GLU A 142 2.11 13.57 2.02
N LEU A 143 1.50 12.39 2.12
CA LEU A 143 1.72 11.47 3.25
C LEU A 143 3.18 11.06 3.38
N THR A 144 3.84 10.75 2.25
CA THR A 144 5.25 10.36 2.27
C THR A 144 6.13 11.48 2.80
N HIS A 145 5.90 12.71 2.35
CA HIS A 145 6.63 13.88 2.84
C HIS A 145 6.34 14.16 4.31
N PHE A 146 5.08 14.07 4.72
CA PHE A 146 4.64 14.22 6.11
C PHE A 146 5.35 13.25 7.06
N LEU A 147 5.43 11.96 6.69
CA LEU A 147 6.06 10.93 7.50
C LEU A 147 7.59 11.09 7.52
N ASN A 148 8.21 11.35 6.38
CA ASN A 148 9.66 11.56 6.28
C ASN A 148 10.10 12.79 7.07
N ALA A 149 9.32 13.88 7.04
CA ALA A 149 9.60 15.09 7.83
C ALA A 149 9.57 14.84 9.35
N ARG A 150 8.85 13.81 9.80
CA ARG A 150 8.79 13.36 11.21
C ARG A 150 9.75 12.21 11.52
N GLY A 151 10.72 11.94 10.64
CA GLY A 151 11.76 10.93 10.85
C GLY A 151 11.31 9.48 10.58
N VAL A 152 10.09 9.26 10.10
CA VAL A 152 9.61 7.94 9.70
C VAL A 152 10.01 7.71 8.24
N LYS A 153 11.03 6.86 8.01
CA LYS A 153 11.51 6.55 6.66
C LYS A 153 10.45 5.79 5.88
N THR A 154 9.76 6.50 5.00
CA THR A 154 8.66 5.99 4.18
C THR A 154 9.02 6.04 2.70
N PHE A 155 8.87 4.90 2.04
CA PHE A 155 9.08 4.75 0.61
C PHE A 155 7.75 4.95 -0.15
N CYS A 156 7.80 5.70 -1.25
CA CYS A 156 6.72 5.83 -2.21
C CYS A 156 7.31 5.93 -3.61
N THR A 157 6.74 5.20 -4.56
CA THR A 157 7.24 5.19 -5.95
C THR A 157 7.07 6.53 -6.64
N ALA A 158 6.01 7.30 -6.37
CA ALA A 158 5.82 8.64 -6.93
C ALA A 158 6.92 9.62 -6.50
N VAL A 159 7.46 9.47 -5.29
CA VAL A 159 8.55 10.32 -4.78
C VAL A 159 9.90 9.80 -5.29
N TYR A 160 10.15 8.49 -5.10
CA TYR A 160 11.43 7.88 -5.41
C TYR A 160 11.72 7.85 -6.93
N CYS A 161 10.76 7.43 -7.76
CA CYS A 161 11.01 7.25 -9.19
C CYS A 161 11.16 8.59 -9.92
N LYS A 162 10.49 9.67 -9.46
CA LYS A 162 10.72 11.03 -9.99
C LYS A 162 12.16 11.49 -9.84
N SER A 163 12.85 11.06 -8.77
CA SER A 163 14.27 11.37 -8.54
C SER A 163 15.25 10.48 -9.32
N LYS A 164 14.76 9.43 -10.00
CA LYS A 164 15.57 8.41 -10.69
C LYS A 164 15.10 8.26 -12.14
N ALA A 165 15.63 9.10 -13.02
CA ALA A 165 15.38 9.01 -14.45
C ALA A 165 15.66 7.59 -14.99
N GLY A 166 14.73 7.04 -15.78
CA GLY A 166 14.84 5.70 -16.36
C GLY A 166 14.60 4.53 -15.39
N GLY A 167 14.18 4.80 -14.15
CA GLY A 167 13.86 3.74 -13.19
C GLY A 167 12.65 2.90 -13.59
N ASN A 168 12.75 1.58 -13.44
CA ASN A 168 11.59 0.69 -13.56
C ASN A 168 10.78 0.76 -12.24
N TRP A 169 9.63 1.42 -12.29
CA TRP A 169 8.76 1.64 -11.13
C TRP A 169 8.30 0.32 -10.51
N GLN A 170 7.95 -0.68 -11.31
CA GLN A 170 7.46 -1.99 -10.84
C GLN A 170 8.55 -2.73 -10.05
N LYS A 171 9.82 -2.66 -10.49
CA LYS A 171 10.96 -3.19 -9.72
C LYS A 171 11.17 -2.44 -8.41
N ALA A 172 10.89 -1.13 -8.37
CA ALA A 172 10.99 -0.33 -7.15
C ALA A 172 9.86 -0.70 -6.17
N THR A 173 8.62 -0.81 -6.65
CA THR A 173 7.46 -1.32 -5.91
C THR A 173 7.76 -2.67 -5.27
N ASN A 174 8.14 -3.68 -6.05
CA ASN A 174 8.39 -5.03 -5.54
C ASN A 174 9.49 -5.07 -4.47
N ARG A 175 10.49 -4.18 -4.58
CA ARG A 175 11.50 -4.02 -3.53
C ARG A 175 10.91 -3.36 -2.28
N GLY A 176 10.10 -2.33 -2.44
CA GLY A 176 9.40 -1.68 -1.33
C GLY A 176 8.55 -2.68 -0.55
N VAL A 177 7.68 -3.44 -1.24
CA VAL A 177 6.82 -4.47 -0.63
C VAL A 177 7.66 -5.51 0.13
N LYS A 178 8.78 -5.95 -0.45
CA LYS A 178 9.66 -6.93 0.18
C LYS A 178 10.35 -6.41 1.44
N HIS A 179 10.74 -5.14 1.48
CA HIS A 179 11.59 -4.59 2.56
C HIS A 179 10.83 -3.77 3.60
N ALA A 180 9.66 -3.22 3.29
CA ALA A 180 8.89 -2.40 4.22
C ALA A 180 8.21 -3.27 5.29
N PRO A 181 8.37 -2.96 6.58
CA PRO A 181 7.60 -3.58 7.67
C PRO A 181 6.11 -3.23 7.62
N ALA A 182 5.76 -2.02 7.17
CA ALA A 182 4.38 -1.58 7.03
C ALA A 182 4.02 -1.29 5.56
N LEU A 183 2.82 -1.68 5.15
CA LEU A 183 2.19 -1.26 3.90
C LEU A 183 1.02 -0.33 4.20
N ILE A 184 0.97 0.82 3.54
CA ILE A 184 -0.09 1.82 3.68
C ILE A 184 -0.78 1.94 2.31
N PRO A 185 -1.81 1.13 2.01
CA PRO A 185 -2.58 1.28 0.80
C PRO A 185 -3.54 2.48 0.92
N LEU A 186 -3.48 3.39 -0.04
CA LEU A 186 -4.46 4.46 -0.21
C LEU A 186 -5.63 3.95 -1.04
N VAL A 187 -6.64 3.45 -0.33
CA VAL A 187 -7.75 2.71 -0.92
C VAL A 187 -8.81 3.68 -1.45
N THR A 188 -8.77 3.86 -2.75
CA THR A 188 -9.80 4.50 -3.59
C THR A 188 -10.48 3.46 -4.48
N LYS A 189 -11.56 3.81 -5.16
CA LYS A 189 -12.20 2.93 -6.16
C LYS A 189 -11.21 2.50 -7.24
N GLY A 190 -10.40 3.44 -7.71
CA GLY A 190 -9.36 3.16 -8.70
C GLY A 190 -8.29 2.19 -8.17
N TRP A 191 -7.98 2.25 -6.87
CA TRP A 191 -7.06 1.31 -6.23
C TRP A 191 -7.65 -0.09 -6.14
N MET A 192 -8.92 -0.23 -5.74
CA MET A 192 -9.61 -1.51 -5.65
C MET A 192 -9.64 -2.26 -6.98
N ASN A 193 -9.85 -1.53 -8.08
CA ASN A 193 -9.93 -2.08 -9.43
C ASN A 193 -8.57 -2.22 -10.12
N SER A 194 -7.46 -1.99 -9.40
CA SER A 194 -6.11 -2.06 -9.97
C SER A 194 -5.47 -3.42 -9.68
N GLU A 195 -5.30 -4.23 -10.74
CA GLU A 195 -4.57 -5.51 -10.66
C GLU A 195 -3.17 -5.34 -10.04
N GLU A 196 -2.46 -4.26 -10.38
CA GLU A 196 -1.13 -3.98 -9.83
C GLU A 196 -1.16 -3.77 -8.30
N CYS A 197 -2.14 -3.00 -7.80
CA CYS A 197 -2.32 -2.77 -6.37
C CYS A 197 -2.75 -4.04 -5.62
N GLN A 198 -3.53 -4.89 -6.29
CA GLN A 198 -3.95 -6.19 -5.81
C GLN A 198 -2.77 -7.15 -5.67
N GLU A 199 -1.94 -7.28 -6.72
CA GLU A 199 -0.72 -8.10 -6.71
C GLU A 199 0.26 -7.68 -5.60
N GLU A 200 0.46 -6.37 -5.41
CA GLU A 200 1.30 -5.81 -4.33
C GLU A 200 0.81 -6.27 -2.95
N THR A 201 -0.50 -6.19 -2.74
CA THR A 201 -1.15 -6.52 -1.48
C THR A 201 -1.10 -8.02 -1.19
N GLU A 202 -1.34 -8.86 -2.20
CA GLU A 202 -1.21 -10.31 -2.09
C GLU A 202 0.22 -10.73 -1.76
N LEU A 203 1.20 -10.14 -2.44
CA LEU A 203 2.61 -10.38 -2.17
C LEU A 203 2.94 -10.04 -0.71
N PHE A 204 2.49 -8.88 -0.22
CA PHE A 204 2.71 -8.47 1.17
C PHE A 204 2.07 -9.45 2.16
N ASN A 205 0.83 -9.86 1.91
CA ASN A 205 0.11 -10.84 2.73
C ASN A 205 0.80 -12.22 2.75
N ARG A 206 1.33 -12.67 1.61
CA ARG A 206 2.13 -13.90 1.54
C ARG A 206 3.37 -13.81 2.42
N LEU A 207 4.12 -12.71 2.34
CA LEU A 207 5.30 -12.49 3.19
C LEU A 207 4.93 -12.47 4.68
N LYS A 208 3.84 -11.80 5.06
CA LYS A 208 3.32 -11.79 6.43
C LYS A 208 2.99 -13.21 6.95
N LYS A 209 2.34 -14.04 6.12
CA LYS A 209 2.02 -15.44 6.47
C LYS A 209 3.28 -16.29 6.64
N GLU A 210 4.27 -16.14 5.76
CA GLU A 210 5.55 -16.87 5.86
C GLU A 210 6.33 -16.51 7.13
N GLU A 211 6.39 -15.21 7.47
CA GLU A 211 7.04 -14.73 8.69
C GLU A 211 6.35 -15.27 9.95
N ARG A 212 5.01 -15.28 9.97
CA ARG A 212 4.23 -15.89 11.07
C ARG A 212 4.55 -17.37 11.23
N LYS A 213 4.54 -18.15 10.15
CA LYS A 213 4.87 -19.59 10.19
C LYS A 213 6.29 -19.83 10.71
N LYS A 214 7.26 -19.02 10.30
CA LYS A 214 8.65 -19.09 10.78
C LYS A 214 8.72 -18.83 12.29
N ARG A 215 8.04 -17.80 12.79
CA ARG A 215 7.98 -17.51 14.24
C ARG A 215 7.35 -18.63 15.03
N GLU A 216 6.25 -19.19 14.55
CA GLU A 216 5.58 -20.34 15.18
C GLU A 216 6.48 -21.58 15.19
N ALA A 217 7.23 -21.83 14.11
CA ALA A 217 8.19 -22.93 14.04
C ALA A 217 9.37 -22.74 15.01
N SER A 218 9.96 -21.55 15.10
CA SER A 218 11.02 -21.25 16.08
C SER A 218 10.53 -21.37 17.52
N LYS A 219 9.30 -20.90 17.81
CA LYS A 219 8.67 -21.07 19.13
C LYS A 219 8.53 -22.55 19.52
N LYS A 220 8.13 -23.42 18.57
CA LYS A 220 8.03 -24.87 18.80
C LYS A 220 9.37 -25.54 19.06
N ARG A 221 10.48 -24.99 18.53
CA ARG A 221 11.84 -25.51 18.73
C ARG A 221 12.48 -25.04 20.03
N GLY A 222 11.82 -24.19 20.83
CA GLY A 222 12.43 -23.57 22.00
C GLY A 222 13.56 -22.59 21.66
N GLU A 223 13.68 -22.20 20.39
CA GLU A 223 14.62 -21.17 19.97
C GLU A 223 14.07 -19.82 20.44
N SER A 224 14.56 -19.34 21.59
CA SER A 224 14.39 -17.96 22.04
C SER A 224 15.26 -17.04 21.19
N LYS A 225 14.99 -17.02 19.87
CA LYS A 225 15.66 -16.09 18.98
C LYS A 225 14.89 -14.77 19.06
N THR A 226 15.54 -13.78 19.64
CA THR A 226 15.18 -12.35 19.64
C THR A 226 15.30 -11.80 18.22
N ASP A 227 14.62 -12.41 17.25
CA ASP A 227 14.52 -11.85 15.92
C ASP A 227 13.65 -10.59 16.03
N ALA A 228 14.32 -9.47 16.31
CA ALA A 228 13.76 -8.17 16.67
C ALA A 228 12.99 -7.50 15.52
N THR A 229 12.73 -8.24 14.44
CA THR A 229 11.97 -7.73 13.31
C THR A 229 10.50 -7.63 13.73
N PRO A 230 9.89 -6.44 13.73
CA PRO A 230 8.47 -6.30 14.06
C PRO A 230 7.59 -7.06 13.05
N PRO A 231 6.41 -7.55 13.44
CA PRO A 231 5.49 -8.18 12.52
C PRO A 231 5.08 -7.22 11.40
N ARG A 232 4.92 -7.74 10.18
CA ARG A 232 4.38 -6.94 9.08
C ARG A 232 2.96 -6.48 9.35
N LYS A 233 2.70 -5.20 9.07
CA LYS A 233 1.39 -4.56 9.24
C LYS A 233 0.89 -3.90 7.96
N ILE A 234 -0.43 -3.87 7.82
CA ILE A 234 -1.11 -3.13 6.75
C ILE A 234 -2.02 -2.10 7.43
N ILE A 235 -1.93 -0.85 7.01
CA ILE A 235 -2.69 0.29 7.54
C ILE A 235 -3.46 0.89 6.36
N PRO A 236 -4.65 0.38 6.01
CA PRO A 236 -5.42 0.92 4.90
C PRO A 236 -5.94 2.31 5.25
N VAL A 237 -5.80 3.23 4.29
CA VAL A 237 -6.43 4.55 4.33
C VAL A 237 -7.61 4.53 3.37
N ILE A 238 -8.83 4.56 3.89
CA ILE A 238 -10.06 4.44 3.12
C ILE A 238 -10.54 5.83 2.72
N PHE A 239 -10.67 6.07 1.42
CA PHE A 239 -11.14 7.32 0.87
C PHE A 239 -12.67 7.38 0.78
N ASP A 240 -13.20 8.60 0.67
CA ASP A 240 -14.64 8.88 0.70
C ASP A 240 -15.38 8.40 -0.55
N ASP A 241 -14.66 8.01 -1.61
CA ASP A 241 -15.23 7.47 -2.84
C ASP A 241 -15.65 6.01 -2.70
N ILE A 242 -15.30 5.35 -1.60
CA ILE A 242 -15.68 3.97 -1.27
C ILE A 242 -17.07 3.94 -0.60
N THR A 243 -18.05 3.32 -1.26
CA THR A 243 -19.39 3.13 -0.69
C THR A 243 -19.46 1.85 0.16
N PRO A 244 -20.51 1.67 0.98
CA PRO A 244 -20.77 0.40 1.65
C PRO A 244 -20.93 -0.79 0.70
N GLU A 245 -21.45 -0.57 -0.51
CA GLU A 245 -21.61 -1.63 -1.50
C GLU A 245 -20.26 -2.08 -2.07
N ASP A 246 -19.35 -1.14 -2.34
CA ASP A 246 -17.96 -1.45 -2.75
C ASP A 246 -17.21 -2.23 -1.66
N ARG A 247 -17.63 -2.04 -0.40
CA ARG A 247 -17.11 -2.76 0.75
C ARG A 247 -17.67 -4.18 0.80
N ASP A 248 -18.95 -4.36 0.58
CA ASP A 248 -19.57 -5.68 0.66
C ASP A 248 -19.31 -6.55 -0.59
N ASP A 249 -18.69 -5.99 -1.64
CA ASP A 249 -18.33 -6.71 -2.85
C ASP A 249 -17.26 -7.79 -2.59
N PRO A 250 -17.56 -9.09 -2.82
CA PRO A 250 -16.60 -10.17 -2.64
C PRO A 250 -15.41 -10.12 -3.62
N GLU A 251 -15.54 -9.43 -4.75
CA GLU A 251 -14.45 -9.20 -5.70
C GLU A 251 -13.54 -8.04 -5.27
N SER A 252 -14.04 -7.17 -4.40
CA SER A 252 -13.28 -6.13 -3.73
C SER A 252 -12.38 -6.75 -2.66
N MET A 253 -11.12 -6.98 -3.02
CA MET A 253 -10.08 -7.54 -2.14
C MET A 253 -9.85 -6.76 -0.81
N LEU A 254 -10.45 -5.58 -0.65
CA LEU A 254 -10.54 -4.84 0.60
C LEU A 254 -10.91 -5.72 1.79
N PHE A 255 -11.81 -6.68 1.63
CA PHE A 255 -12.41 -7.38 2.78
C PHE A 255 -11.61 -8.57 3.31
N ASN A 256 -10.56 -8.96 2.61
CA ASN A 256 -9.54 -9.87 3.16
C ASN A 256 -8.33 -9.14 3.74
N LEU A 257 -8.32 -7.80 3.76
CA LEU A 257 -7.41 -7.03 4.59
C LEU A 257 -7.85 -7.17 6.06
N MET A 258 -7.59 -8.35 6.63
CA MET A 258 -7.65 -8.64 8.07
C MET A 258 -6.65 -7.73 8.80
N THR A 259 -7.03 -6.47 8.95
CA THR A 259 -6.23 -5.38 9.48
C THR A 259 -6.88 -4.91 10.75
N THR A 260 -6.04 -4.68 11.75
CA THR A 260 -6.49 -4.30 13.10
C THR A 260 -6.90 -2.82 13.16
N GLN A 261 -6.47 -2.01 12.17
CA GLN A 261 -6.70 -0.57 12.17
C GLN A 261 -6.77 -0.04 10.73
N ALA A 262 -7.97 0.39 10.33
CA ALA A 262 -8.18 1.19 9.13
C ALA A 262 -8.26 2.68 9.53
N VAL A 263 -7.74 3.55 8.69
CA VAL A 263 -7.81 5.01 8.85
C VAL A 263 -8.76 5.55 7.78
N THR A 264 -9.71 6.41 8.16
CA THR A 264 -10.58 7.08 7.19
C THR A 264 -9.90 8.36 6.71
N HIS A 265 -9.94 8.64 5.40
CA HIS A 265 -9.43 9.89 4.85
C HIS A 265 -10.30 11.07 5.36
N GLY A 266 -9.69 11.99 6.09
CA GLY A 266 -10.41 13.11 6.72
C GLY A 266 -9.46 14.01 7.53
N PRO A 267 -9.94 15.09 8.15
CA PRO A 267 -9.06 15.97 8.93
C PRO A 267 -8.25 15.19 9.98
N GLY A 268 -6.92 15.24 9.90
CA GLY A 268 -6.00 14.54 10.84
C GLY A 268 -5.63 13.10 10.45
N TRP A 269 -6.04 12.60 9.28
CA TRP A 269 -5.80 11.21 8.89
C TRP A 269 -4.30 10.83 8.82
N MET A 270 -3.43 11.77 8.45
CA MET A 270 -1.98 11.52 8.37
C MET A 270 -1.37 11.31 9.77
N GLU A 271 -1.86 12.04 10.77
CA GLU A 271 -1.51 11.84 12.19
C GLU A 271 -1.98 10.48 12.69
N GLU A 272 -3.17 10.03 12.28
CA GLU A 272 -3.67 8.68 12.62
C GLU A 272 -2.81 7.58 12.00
N VAL A 273 -2.39 7.74 10.73
CA VAL A 273 -1.45 6.81 10.09
C VAL A 273 -0.11 6.79 10.83
N LEU A 274 0.41 7.94 11.25
CA LEU A 274 1.63 8.00 12.05
C LEU A 274 1.47 7.29 13.39
N ALA A 275 0.35 7.49 14.09
CA ALA A 275 0.06 6.80 15.34
C ALA A 275 -0.02 5.27 15.13
N ALA A 276 -0.70 4.82 14.07
CA ALA A 276 -0.77 3.40 13.69
C ALA A 276 0.61 2.81 13.36
N LEU A 277 1.51 3.60 12.77
CA LEU A 277 2.90 3.20 12.52
C LEU A 277 3.73 3.05 13.80
N GLN A 278 3.42 3.80 14.86
CA GLN A 278 4.13 3.74 16.15
C GLN A 278 3.60 2.64 17.08
N GLN A 279 2.42 2.10 16.80
CA GLN A 279 1.89 0.95 17.54
C GLN A 279 2.72 -0.31 17.25
N PRO A 280 3.05 -1.11 18.31
CA PRO A 280 3.89 -2.29 18.22
C PRO A 280 3.24 -3.47 17.47
#